data_AF-A0A3P8TPM1-F1
#
_entry.id   AF-A0A3P8TPM1-F1
#
_cell.length_a   1.000
_cell.length_b   1.000
_cell.length_c   1.000
_cell.angle_alpha   90.00
_cell.angle_beta   90.00
_cell.angle_gamma   90.00
#
_symmetry.space_group_name_H-M   'P 1'
#
loop_
_entity.id
_entity.type
_entity.pdbx_description
1 polymer ?
#
loop_
_entity_poly.entity_id
_entity_poly.type
_entity_poly.pdbx_seq_one_letter_code
_entity_poly.pdbx_strand_id
1 'polypeptide(L)'
;MPKRKSRLTTELLEQYSFLRKVSGNENAAFCSLCKCEFSVSHGGKADVQSHSKTSKHKRWEQAGSSSVSAFYGPAAAGDQELKRAAQEATFAYHLVRHNQSFRSMDCTAGLIRKFYDQRFTCARTKAEAIITNVIAPHAMDLLKEDIADAVKLVPVVIRYFTLIRGVSVKILNFASLPGETSTLLFNEVQRSLSAFDLMDKVVGFCADNTNTNFGGKARRGQNNVFYKLDQATPCSLVGVGCAAHIVHNAVQSAADTLPCDIENFVVKVFGYFHIYTVQTEELKDFCDFVEVEHATLLGTSRTRWLSLGPAVERVLKLYPPLQSYFRSQDKAPNTILKFLEDQVCEAWLWFIHNQLTLFNDTIKKMEKEKSSAIHSALHISSLLEKLMERKAALFMGLKVKSLLSGFPEHQVNVFKARVQNFYDCCISYLQQWGSPFRDLKCLSWTLLDHTPEWDEVESSLRYVSTKLPQTDISETELFDEVTSVKTYTSEKLEQWNTTSTTADERWAEMFRHFKQSHVPFKNISALCQFAMCLPGTNAPVERIFSIMNNTWTDERNCMSLDTLKALLITRVNIHVSCSEFYESITPNHSFLKKVHSSLKY
;
A
#
# COMPACT_ATOMS: atom_id res chain seq x y z
N MET A 1 6.38 38.58 91.74
CA MET A 1 5.34 37.62 91.29
C MET A 1 5.45 37.45 89.77
N PRO A 2 5.59 36.23 89.22
CA PRO A 2 5.55 36.04 87.77
C PRO A 2 4.15 36.37 87.25
N LYS A 3 4.03 37.29 86.26
CA LYS A 3 2.75 37.62 85.62
C LYS A 3 2.18 36.35 84.97
N ARG A 4 0.95 35.98 85.34
CA ARG A 4 0.26 34.79 84.82
C ARG A 4 0.06 34.96 83.31
N LYS A 5 0.67 34.10 82.49
CA LYS A 5 0.52 34.14 81.02
C LYS A 5 -0.91 33.76 80.63
N SER A 6 -1.49 34.52 79.72
CA SER A 6 -2.80 34.22 79.14
C SER A 6 -2.69 33.06 78.13
N ARG A 7 -3.76 32.26 78.02
CA ARG A 7 -3.86 31.12 77.10
C ARG A 7 -4.97 31.36 76.09
N LEU A 8 -4.89 30.69 74.94
CA LEU A 8 -5.93 30.69 73.92
C LEU A 8 -7.14 29.87 74.40
N THR A 9 -8.21 30.53 74.81
CA THR A 9 -9.44 29.87 75.27
C THR A 9 -10.33 29.45 74.12
N THR A 10 -11.20 28.45 74.34
CA THR A 10 -12.20 28.02 73.36
C THR A 10 -13.17 29.14 72.99
N GLU A 11 -13.54 29.98 73.96
CA GLU A 11 -14.37 31.18 73.76
C GLU A 11 -13.78 32.16 72.73
N LEU A 12 -12.45 32.33 72.70
CA LEU A 12 -11.79 33.18 71.70
C LEU A 12 -11.81 32.57 70.31
N LEU A 13 -11.75 31.24 70.20
CA LEU A 13 -11.84 30.53 68.92
C LEU A 13 -13.26 30.58 68.34
N GLU A 14 -14.28 30.55 69.20
CA GLU A 14 -15.68 30.73 68.81
C GLU A 14 -15.97 32.19 68.44
N GLN A 15 -15.42 33.15 69.20
CA GLN A 15 -15.61 34.57 68.93
C GLN A 15 -14.92 35.06 67.66
N TYR A 16 -13.77 34.47 67.29
CA TYR A 16 -12.98 34.89 66.12
C TYR A 16 -12.74 33.71 65.18
N SER A 17 -13.60 33.60 64.15
CA SER A 17 -13.62 32.47 63.20
C SER A 17 -12.31 32.24 62.42
N PHE A 18 -11.45 33.26 62.31
CA PHE A 18 -10.14 33.18 61.68
C PHE A 18 -9.04 32.57 62.56
N LEU A 19 -9.30 32.32 63.84
CA LEU A 19 -8.31 31.72 64.73
C LEU A 19 -8.33 30.20 64.69
N ARG A 20 -7.14 29.60 64.83
CA ARG A 20 -6.92 28.16 65.02
C ARG A 20 -5.88 27.95 66.13
N LYS A 21 -5.99 26.81 66.82
CA LYS A 21 -5.00 26.39 67.82
C LYS A 21 -3.68 26.03 67.15
N VAL A 22 -2.58 26.32 67.83
CA VAL A 22 -1.24 25.84 67.46
C VAL A 22 -0.94 24.60 68.28
N SER A 23 -0.65 23.48 67.61
CA SER A 23 -0.33 22.22 68.27
C SER A 23 0.88 22.38 69.20
N GLY A 24 0.70 22.10 70.48
CA GLY A 24 1.77 22.15 71.49
C GLY A 24 2.07 23.53 72.09
N ASN A 25 1.36 24.60 71.69
CA ASN A 25 1.56 25.95 72.24
C ASN A 25 0.24 26.65 72.57
N GLU A 26 -0.21 26.52 73.82
CA GLU A 26 -1.46 27.14 74.31
C GLU A 26 -1.39 28.68 74.41
N ASN A 27 -0.20 29.24 74.26
CA ASN A 27 0.07 30.68 74.38
C ASN A 27 0.18 31.37 73.01
N ALA A 28 -0.08 30.64 71.91
CA ALA A 28 -0.05 31.16 70.55
C ALA A 28 -1.32 30.80 69.78
N ALA A 29 -1.67 31.65 68.82
CA ALA A 29 -2.80 31.45 67.94
C ALA A 29 -2.36 31.57 66.48
N PHE A 30 -2.94 30.73 65.62
CA PHE A 30 -2.72 30.79 64.18
C PHE A 30 -3.88 31.52 63.50
N CYS A 31 -3.58 32.54 62.71
CA CYS A 31 -4.57 33.24 61.90
C CYS A 31 -4.69 32.60 60.51
N SER A 32 -5.86 32.05 60.19
CA SER A 32 -6.13 31.39 58.91
C SER A 32 -6.20 32.36 57.73
N LEU A 33 -6.50 33.65 57.97
CA LEU A 33 -6.51 34.72 56.97
C LEU A 33 -5.09 35.23 56.65
N CYS A 34 -4.28 35.49 57.69
CA CYS A 34 -2.91 36.00 57.52
C CYS A 34 -1.86 34.92 57.26
N LYS A 35 -2.24 33.65 57.47
CA LYS A 35 -1.35 32.47 57.47
C LYS A 35 -0.10 32.68 58.34
N CYS A 36 -0.30 33.18 59.57
CA CYS A 36 0.80 33.36 60.52
C CYS A 36 0.38 33.06 61.96
N GLU A 37 1.35 32.61 62.75
CA GLU A 37 1.24 32.42 64.20
C GLU A 37 1.60 33.71 64.94
N PHE A 38 0.89 34.02 66.02
CA PHE A 38 1.21 35.12 66.92
C PHE A 38 0.91 34.77 68.37
N SER A 39 1.60 35.43 69.30
CA SER A 39 1.49 35.17 70.73
C SER A 39 0.26 35.84 71.33
N VAL A 40 -0.46 35.11 72.19
CA VAL A 40 -1.58 35.61 73.02
C VAL A 40 -1.23 35.64 74.51
N SER A 41 0.03 35.40 74.86
CA SER A 41 0.49 35.22 76.23
C SER A 41 0.42 36.45 77.12
N HIS A 42 0.34 37.66 76.54
CA HIS A 42 0.48 38.92 77.27
C HIS A 42 -0.86 39.55 77.61
N GLY A 43 -1.79 39.58 76.65
CA GLY A 43 -3.09 40.23 76.75
C GLY A 43 -4.27 39.38 76.29
N GLY A 44 -4.04 38.14 75.82
CA GLY A 44 -5.10 37.22 75.41
C GLY A 44 -5.97 37.81 74.32
N LYS A 45 -7.21 38.17 74.66
CA LYS A 45 -8.17 38.83 73.76
C LYS A 45 -7.62 40.15 73.18
N ALA A 46 -6.89 40.93 73.96
CA ALA A 46 -6.31 42.19 73.48
C ALA A 46 -5.27 41.96 72.38
N ASP A 47 -4.49 40.89 72.47
CA ASP A 47 -3.50 40.52 71.46
C ASP A 47 -4.18 40.10 70.15
N VAL A 48 -5.30 39.37 70.23
CA VAL A 48 -6.13 39.00 69.07
C VAL A 48 -6.71 40.24 68.39
N GLN A 49 -7.23 41.20 69.16
CA GLN A 49 -7.77 42.45 68.63
C GLN A 49 -6.69 43.35 68.02
N SER A 50 -5.46 43.30 68.56
CA SER A 50 -4.32 44.00 67.97
C SER A 50 -3.93 43.36 66.64
N HIS A 51 -3.88 42.03 66.58
CA HIS A 51 -3.61 41.28 65.35
C HIS A 51 -4.61 41.60 64.24
N SER A 52 -5.92 41.63 64.54
CA SER A 52 -6.96 41.92 63.53
C SER A 52 -6.87 43.34 62.96
N LYS A 53 -6.27 44.27 63.70
CA LYS A 53 -6.03 45.65 63.24
C LYS A 53 -4.79 45.80 62.37
N THR A 54 -3.92 44.80 62.27
CA THR A 54 -2.71 44.87 61.44
C THR A 54 -3.06 45.05 59.96
N SER A 55 -2.21 45.79 59.24
CA SER A 55 -2.39 46.04 57.80
C SER A 55 -2.39 44.74 56.99
N LYS A 56 -1.64 43.72 57.43
CA LYS A 56 -1.68 42.38 56.82
C LYS A 56 -3.07 41.77 56.98
N HIS A 57 -3.65 41.78 58.18
CA HIS A 57 -4.97 41.20 58.42
C HIS A 57 -6.08 41.90 57.63
N LYS A 58 -6.15 43.23 57.69
CA LYS A 58 -7.17 44.00 56.96
C LYS A 58 -7.11 43.79 55.44
N ARG A 59 -5.91 43.63 54.87
CA ARG A 59 -5.73 43.36 53.43
C ARG A 59 -6.31 42.01 53.03
N TRP A 60 -6.10 40.97 53.83
CA TRP A 60 -6.61 39.62 53.54
C TRP A 60 -8.10 39.47 53.87
N GLU A 61 -8.59 40.19 54.88
CA GLU A 61 -10.01 40.28 55.19
C GLU A 61 -10.79 40.93 54.04
N GLN A 62 -10.23 41.98 53.41
CA GLN A 62 -10.81 42.60 52.20
C GLN A 62 -10.64 41.74 50.93
N ALA A 63 -9.62 40.90 50.83
CA ALA A 63 -9.40 40.02 49.69
C ALA A 63 -10.29 38.76 49.71
N GLY A 64 -10.85 38.39 50.85
CA GLY A 64 -11.70 37.20 51.03
C GLY A 64 -13.13 37.33 50.48
N SER A 65 -13.54 38.49 49.96
CA SER A 65 -14.91 38.76 49.51
C SER A 65 -15.18 38.56 48.01
N SER A 66 -14.19 38.15 47.21
CA SER A 66 -14.38 37.87 45.77
C SER A 66 -14.23 36.37 45.46
N SER A 67 -15.32 35.69 45.13
CA SER A 67 -15.30 34.28 44.72
C SER A 67 -14.70 34.13 43.31
N VAL A 68 -13.76 33.19 43.16
CA VAL A 68 -13.10 32.83 41.88
C VAL A 68 -14.09 32.40 40.79
N SER A 69 -15.31 32.02 41.15
CA SER A 69 -16.40 31.72 40.21
C SER A 69 -16.85 32.92 39.37
N ALA A 70 -16.51 34.16 39.74
CA ALA A 70 -16.78 35.34 38.92
C ALA A 70 -15.79 35.50 37.74
N PHE A 71 -14.69 34.74 37.70
CA PHE A 71 -13.70 34.77 36.60
C PHE A 71 -14.01 33.78 35.47
N TYR A 72 -14.86 32.80 35.70
CA TYR A 72 -15.30 31.85 34.67
C TYR A 72 -16.63 32.35 34.11
N GLY A 73 -16.64 32.70 32.82
CA GLY A 73 -17.86 33.13 32.12
C GLY A 73 -18.97 32.07 32.17
N PRO A 74 -20.22 32.44 31.84
CA PRO A 74 -21.37 31.53 31.89
C PRO A 74 -21.12 30.26 31.07
N ALA A 75 -21.61 29.12 31.57
CA ALA A 75 -21.39 27.80 30.97
C ALA A 75 -21.99 27.61 29.55
N ALA A 76 -22.80 28.56 29.07
CA ALA A 76 -23.33 28.59 27.72
C ALA A 76 -22.69 29.76 26.95
N ALA A 77 -21.79 29.44 26.03
CA ALA A 77 -21.15 30.43 25.16
C ALA A 77 -22.13 30.90 24.07
N GLY A 78 -22.27 32.21 23.91
CA GLY A 78 -23.02 32.77 22.77
C GLY A 78 -22.25 32.61 21.45
N ASP A 79 -22.94 32.79 20.31
CA ASP A 79 -22.36 32.64 18.96
C ASP A 79 -21.04 33.42 18.76
N GLN A 80 -20.93 34.60 19.37
CA GLN A 80 -19.74 35.44 19.25
C GLN A 80 -18.57 34.93 20.10
N GLU A 81 -18.84 34.28 21.22
CA GLU A 81 -17.83 33.66 22.08
C GLU A 81 -17.32 32.36 21.45
N LEU A 82 -18.21 31.57 20.84
CA LEU A 82 -17.85 30.40 20.05
C LEU A 82 -16.97 30.75 18.84
N LYS A 83 -17.31 31.82 18.10
CA LYS A 83 -16.47 32.32 17.00
C LYS A 83 -15.07 32.71 17.47
N ARG A 84 -14.96 33.35 18.64
CA ARG A 84 -13.64 33.67 19.23
C ARG A 84 -12.88 32.44 19.67
N ALA A 85 -13.53 31.50 20.35
CA ALA A 85 -12.91 30.24 20.75
C ALA A 85 -12.36 29.48 19.52
N ALA A 86 -13.10 29.46 18.41
CA ALA A 86 -12.64 28.87 17.16
C ALA A 86 -11.40 29.57 16.58
N GLN A 87 -11.37 30.91 16.58
CA GLN A 87 -10.18 31.67 16.16
C GLN A 87 -8.96 31.37 17.05
N GLU A 88 -9.15 31.37 18.37
CA GLU A 88 -8.09 31.10 19.34
C GLU A 88 -7.55 29.67 19.22
N ALA A 89 -8.42 28.68 19.02
CA ALA A 89 -8.03 27.29 18.76
C ALA A 89 -7.29 27.13 17.42
N THR A 90 -7.72 27.85 16.38
CA THR A 90 -7.08 27.83 15.06
C THR A 90 -5.65 28.38 15.14
N PHE A 91 -5.44 29.50 15.84
CA PHE A 91 -4.09 30.05 16.03
C PHE A 91 -3.20 29.15 16.88
N ALA A 92 -3.75 28.51 17.91
CA ALA A 92 -3.02 27.52 18.71
C ALA A 92 -2.62 26.30 17.87
N TYR A 93 -3.51 25.80 17.01
CA TYR A 93 -3.20 24.74 16.06
C TYR A 93 -2.16 25.15 15.01
N HIS A 94 -2.30 26.34 14.42
CA HIS A 94 -1.35 26.88 13.44
C HIS A 94 0.07 26.95 14.00
N LEU A 95 0.22 27.34 15.27
CA LEU A 95 1.50 27.34 15.96
C LEU A 95 2.15 25.95 15.95
N VAL A 96 1.40 24.90 16.31
CA VAL A 96 1.90 23.52 16.33
C VAL A 96 2.22 23.05 14.93
N ARG A 97 1.30 23.28 13.98
CA ARG A 97 1.42 22.80 12.59
C ARG A 97 2.66 23.33 11.88
N HIS A 98 3.06 24.55 12.20
CA HIS A 98 4.21 25.21 11.57
C HIS A 98 5.43 25.33 12.49
N ASN A 99 5.46 24.59 13.61
CA ASN A 99 6.56 24.61 14.58
C ASN A 99 6.95 26.03 15.04
N GLN A 100 5.97 26.91 15.21
CA GLN A 100 6.22 28.26 15.71
C GLN A 100 6.48 28.24 17.21
N SER A 101 7.25 29.22 17.69
CA SER A 101 7.52 29.31 19.12
C SER A 101 6.28 29.74 19.90
N PHE A 102 5.97 29.05 21.00
CA PHE A 102 4.97 29.52 21.96
C PHE A 102 5.23 30.94 22.46
N ARG A 103 6.49 31.38 22.47
CA ARG A 103 6.87 32.75 22.82
C ARG A 103 6.46 33.78 21.77
N SER A 104 6.39 33.41 20.49
CA SER A 104 5.93 34.33 19.46
C SER A 104 4.44 34.63 19.56
N MET A 105 3.63 33.77 20.21
CA MET A 105 2.20 34.02 20.39
C MET A 105 1.86 35.20 21.28
N ASP A 106 2.72 35.58 22.21
CA ASP A 106 2.49 36.80 23.00
C ASP A 106 2.52 38.04 22.09
N CYS A 107 3.46 38.06 21.13
CA CYS A 107 3.56 39.09 20.10
C CYS A 107 2.41 39.00 19.09
N THR A 108 2.15 37.80 18.54
CA THR A 108 1.07 37.56 17.58
C THR A 108 -0.29 37.98 18.13
N ALA A 109 -0.62 37.60 19.36
CA ALA A 109 -1.85 38.03 20.00
C ALA A 109 -1.91 39.55 20.21
N GLY A 110 -0.77 40.18 20.50
CA GLY A 110 -0.64 41.64 20.56
C GLY A 110 -0.93 42.32 19.22
N LEU A 111 -0.38 41.80 18.12
CA LEU A 111 -0.63 42.32 16.77
C LEU A 111 -2.09 42.13 16.35
N ILE A 112 -2.69 40.96 16.64
CA ILE A 112 -4.10 40.69 16.35
C ILE A 112 -5.00 41.66 17.11
N ARG A 113 -4.72 41.90 18.40
CA ARG A 113 -5.46 42.92 19.18
C ARG A 113 -5.35 44.31 18.60
N LYS A 114 -4.18 44.66 18.06
CA LYS A 114 -3.92 45.99 17.52
C LYS A 114 -4.60 46.22 16.17
N PHE A 115 -4.62 45.21 15.30
CA PHE A 115 -5.01 45.38 13.91
C PHE A 115 -6.38 44.80 13.54
N TYR A 116 -6.86 43.78 14.28
CA TYR A 116 -7.99 42.97 13.83
C TYR A 116 -9.08 42.78 14.90
N ASP A 117 -8.75 42.30 16.09
CA ASP A 117 -9.72 42.09 17.19
C ASP A 117 -9.12 42.39 18.56
N GLN A 118 -9.48 43.54 19.13
CA GLN A 118 -9.02 44.00 20.45
C GLN A 118 -9.31 43.01 21.60
N ARG A 119 -10.24 42.08 21.41
CA ARG A 119 -10.64 41.09 22.42
C ARG A 119 -9.97 39.72 22.23
N PHE A 120 -9.02 39.58 21.29
CA PHE A 120 -8.27 38.34 21.10
C PHE A 120 -7.27 38.10 22.26
N THR A 121 -7.39 36.96 22.94
CA THR A 121 -6.62 36.69 24.18
C THR A 121 -5.70 35.46 24.11
N CYS A 122 -5.61 34.78 22.96
CA CYS A 122 -4.80 33.58 22.79
C CYS A 122 -3.29 33.91 22.68
N ALA A 123 -2.72 34.31 23.81
CA ALA A 123 -1.29 34.42 24.04
C ALA A 123 -0.70 33.06 24.45
N ARG A 124 0.59 33.02 24.81
CA ARG A 124 1.34 31.78 25.05
C ARG A 124 0.61 30.74 25.91
N THR A 125 0.22 31.14 27.13
CA THR A 125 -0.35 30.22 28.14
C THR A 125 -1.71 29.67 27.71
N LYS A 126 -2.52 30.50 27.04
CA LYS A 126 -3.83 30.08 26.53
C LYS A 126 -3.69 29.15 25.33
N ALA A 127 -2.75 29.44 24.42
CA ALA A 127 -2.44 28.56 23.29
C ALA A 127 -1.98 27.18 23.77
N GLU A 128 -1.04 27.14 24.72
CA GLU A 128 -0.56 25.90 25.33
C GLU A 128 -1.68 25.11 26.01
N ALA A 129 -2.55 25.78 26.79
CA ALA A 129 -3.67 25.13 27.45
C ALA A 129 -4.72 24.59 26.45
N ILE A 130 -5.00 25.31 25.36
CA ILE A 130 -5.88 24.85 24.29
C ILE A 130 -5.28 23.61 23.61
N ILE A 131 -3.98 23.61 23.33
CA ILE A 131 -3.32 22.47 22.69
C ILE A 131 -3.35 21.24 23.60
N THR A 132 -2.91 21.38 24.84
CA THR A 132 -2.72 20.26 25.76
C THR A 132 -4.04 19.68 26.28
N ASN A 133 -5.05 20.52 26.53
CA ASN A 133 -6.27 20.08 27.21
C ASN A 133 -7.49 20.01 26.29
N VAL A 134 -7.42 20.54 25.06
CA VAL A 134 -8.56 20.53 24.12
C VAL A 134 -8.17 19.85 22.81
N ILE A 135 -7.18 20.37 22.08
CA ILE A 135 -6.80 19.85 20.75
C ILE A 135 -6.21 18.44 20.86
N ALA A 136 -5.26 18.21 21.78
CA ALA A 136 -4.63 16.90 21.91
C ALA A 136 -5.60 15.80 22.38
N PRO A 137 -6.46 16.00 23.40
CA PRO A 137 -7.51 15.04 23.74
C PRO A 137 -8.51 14.81 22.60
N HIS A 138 -8.94 15.87 21.90
CA HIS A 138 -9.80 15.73 20.73
C HIS A 138 -9.11 14.93 19.61
N ALA A 139 -7.83 15.16 19.35
CA ALA A 139 -7.05 14.38 18.39
C ALA A 139 -6.90 12.90 18.82
N MET A 140 -6.80 12.63 20.12
CA MET A 140 -6.78 11.25 20.65
C MET A 140 -8.16 10.58 20.60
N ASP A 141 -9.26 11.34 20.70
CA ASP A 141 -10.61 10.81 20.51
C ASP A 141 -10.92 10.57 19.03
N LEU A 142 -10.46 11.46 18.14
CA LEU A 142 -10.42 11.21 16.69
C LEU A 142 -9.60 9.95 16.38
N LEU A 143 -8.45 9.74 17.05
CA LEU A 143 -7.67 8.51 16.92
C LEU A 143 -8.44 7.27 17.38
N LYS A 144 -9.32 7.35 18.39
CA LYS A 144 -10.15 6.20 18.80
C LYS A 144 -11.27 5.90 17.81
N GLU A 145 -11.74 6.90 17.07
CA GLU A 145 -12.66 6.72 15.93
C GLU A 145 -11.90 6.22 14.68
N ASP A 146 -10.62 6.59 14.52
CA ASP A 146 -9.74 6.19 13.41
C ASP A 146 -8.94 4.89 13.66
N ILE A 147 -8.97 4.30 14.87
CA ILE A 147 -8.60 2.89 15.07
C ILE A 147 -9.76 2.04 14.55
N ALA A 148 -9.96 2.11 13.24
CA ALA A 148 -10.50 0.99 12.52
C ALA A 148 -9.44 -0.12 12.58
N ASP A 149 -9.85 -1.31 13.03
CA ASP A 149 -9.12 -2.56 12.77
C ASP A 149 -8.57 -2.55 11.34
N ALA A 150 -7.40 -3.14 11.08
CA ALA A 150 -6.75 -3.17 9.76
C ALA A 150 -7.73 -3.52 8.63
N VAL A 151 -8.38 -2.50 8.03
CA VAL A 151 -9.45 -2.72 7.07
C VAL A 151 -8.82 -2.97 5.72
N LYS A 152 -9.18 -4.08 5.07
CA LYS A 152 -8.59 -4.45 3.79
C LYS A 152 -9.33 -3.76 2.66
N LEU A 153 -8.57 -3.03 1.84
CA LEU A 153 -9.10 -2.34 0.67
C LEU A 153 -9.18 -3.32 -0.52
N VAL A 154 -10.35 -3.39 -1.13
CA VAL A 154 -10.68 -4.32 -2.22
C VAL A 154 -11.16 -3.54 -3.44
N PRO A 155 -10.31 -3.33 -4.46
CA PRO A 155 -10.73 -2.82 -5.76
C PRO A 155 -11.43 -3.92 -6.58
N VAL A 156 -12.61 -3.62 -7.11
CA VAL A 156 -13.26 -4.41 -8.17
C VAL A 156 -12.98 -3.73 -9.51
N VAL A 157 -12.26 -4.43 -10.37
CA VAL A 157 -11.77 -3.92 -11.65
C VAL A 157 -12.40 -4.71 -12.79
N ILE A 158 -12.87 -4.01 -13.82
CA ILE A 158 -13.35 -4.62 -15.05
C ILE A 158 -12.33 -4.43 -16.17
N ARG A 159 -12.14 -5.47 -16.98
CA ARG A 159 -11.38 -5.41 -18.23
C ARG A 159 -12.31 -5.82 -19.37
N TYR A 160 -12.33 -5.04 -20.44
CA TYR A 160 -13.12 -5.30 -21.63
C TYR A 160 -12.38 -4.81 -22.87
N PHE A 161 -12.80 -5.27 -24.04
CA PHE A 161 -12.26 -4.84 -25.32
C PHE A 161 -13.32 -4.02 -26.08
N THR A 162 -12.90 -2.92 -26.71
CA THR A 162 -13.76 -2.18 -27.63
C THR A 162 -13.12 -2.14 -29.00
N LEU A 163 -13.96 -2.22 -30.03
CA LEU A 163 -13.53 -2.27 -31.44
C LEU A 163 -12.70 -1.05 -31.87
N ILE A 164 -12.86 0.08 -31.19
CA ILE A 164 -12.21 1.34 -31.56
C ILE A 164 -10.99 1.63 -30.67
N ARG A 165 -11.08 1.36 -29.35
CA ARG A 165 -10.05 1.76 -28.37
C ARG A 165 -9.17 0.61 -27.91
N GLY A 166 -9.45 -0.63 -28.33
CA GLY A 166 -8.72 -1.80 -27.86
C GLY A 166 -9.10 -2.19 -26.43
N VAL A 167 -8.12 -2.71 -25.68
CA VAL A 167 -8.31 -3.14 -24.28
C VAL A 167 -8.49 -1.93 -23.38
N SER A 168 -9.51 -2.00 -22.52
CA SER A 168 -9.80 -1.00 -21.49
C SER A 168 -9.89 -1.68 -20.13
N VAL A 169 -9.28 -1.05 -19.13
CA VAL A 169 -9.36 -1.47 -17.73
C VAL A 169 -9.91 -0.31 -16.90
N LYS A 170 -10.94 -0.58 -16.08
CA LYS A 170 -11.63 0.45 -15.29
C LYS A 170 -11.93 -0.06 -13.88
N ILE A 171 -11.84 0.82 -12.89
CA ILE A 171 -12.32 0.56 -11.54
C ILE A 171 -13.85 0.64 -11.57
N LEU A 172 -14.50 -0.47 -11.22
CA LEU A 172 -15.94 -0.55 -11.05
C LEU A 172 -16.33 -0.10 -9.63
N ASN A 173 -15.55 -0.55 -8.65
CA ASN A 173 -15.76 -0.20 -7.26
C ASN A 173 -14.45 -0.29 -6.45
N PHE A 174 -14.42 0.40 -5.32
CA PHE A 174 -13.35 0.35 -4.34
C PHE A 174 -14.02 0.34 -2.97
N ALA A 175 -13.80 -0.71 -2.19
CA ALA A 175 -14.47 -0.92 -0.92
C ALA A 175 -13.48 -1.31 0.16
N SER A 176 -13.88 -1.09 1.41
CA SER A 176 -13.17 -1.53 2.59
C SER A 176 -13.96 -2.67 3.21
N LEU A 177 -13.34 -3.82 3.40
CA LEU A 177 -13.99 -5.00 3.97
C LEU A 177 -13.39 -5.35 5.33
N PRO A 178 -14.21 -5.81 6.29
CA PRO A 178 -13.73 -6.24 7.61
C PRO A 178 -12.93 -7.55 7.56
N GLY A 179 -12.79 -8.18 6.39
CA GLY A 179 -12.02 -9.40 6.18
C GLY A 179 -12.09 -9.91 4.75
N GLU A 180 -11.41 -11.03 4.48
CA GLU A 180 -11.22 -11.60 3.14
C GLU A 180 -11.78 -13.02 3.00
N THR A 181 -12.91 -13.30 3.64
CA THR A 181 -13.56 -14.59 3.39
C THR A 181 -14.09 -14.62 1.96
N SER A 182 -14.17 -15.82 1.37
CA SER A 182 -14.67 -15.96 0.00
C SER A 182 -16.10 -15.47 -0.17
N THR A 183 -16.92 -15.50 0.90
CA THR A 183 -18.28 -14.94 0.90
C THR A 183 -18.27 -13.42 0.87
N LEU A 184 -17.44 -12.76 1.70
CA LEU A 184 -17.35 -11.30 1.71
C LEU A 184 -16.88 -10.75 0.36
N LEU A 185 -15.83 -11.35 -0.19
CA LEU A 185 -15.30 -10.97 -1.50
C LEU A 185 -16.31 -11.22 -2.63
N PHE A 186 -16.97 -12.38 -2.64
CA PHE A 186 -18.01 -12.68 -3.61
C PHE A 186 -19.17 -11.67 -3.55
N ASN A 187 -19.69 -11.39 -2.35
CA ASN A 187 -20.80 -10.45 -2.18
C ASN A 187 -20.42 -9.05 -2.69
N GLU A 188 -19.19 -8.61 -2.43
CA GLU A 188 -18.72 -7.31 -2.91
C GLU A 188 -18.57 -7.24 -4.43
N VAL A 189 -18.06 -8.30 -5.05
CA VAL A 189 -17.99 -8.44 -6.52
C VAL A 189 -19.40 -8.47 -7.12
N GLN A 190 -20.29 -9.30 -6.59
CA GLN A 190 -21.68 -9.43 -7.06
C GLN A 190 -22.42 -8.10 -6.95
N ARG A 191 -22.30 -7.41 -5.80
CA ARG A 191 -22.89 -6.08 -5.58
C ARG A 191 -22.36 -5.06 -6.59
N SER A 192 -21.06 -5.06 -6.83
CA SER A 192 -20.41 -4.14 -7.77
C SER A 192 -20.88 -4.39 -9.21
N LEU A 193 -20.99 -5.64 -9.64
CA LEU A 193 -21.48 -6.00 -10.98
C LEU A 193 -22.97 -5.69 -11.16
N SER A 194 -23.78 -5.97 -10.14
CA SER A 194 -25.23 -5.75 -10.18
C SER A 194 -25.57 -4.26 -10.23
N ALA A 195 -24.77 -3.40 -9.60
CA ALA A 195 -24.96 -1.93 -9.65
C ALA A 195 -24.82 -1.33 -11.07
N PHE A 196 -24.27 -2.09 -12.03
CA PHE A 196 -24.08 -1.67 -13.42
C PHE A 196 -24.73 -2.64 -14.43
N ASP A 197 -25.59 -3.56 -13.98
CA ASP A 197 -26.24 -4.57 -14.83
C ASP A 197 -25.23 -5.39 -15.69
N LEU A 198 -24.15 -5.83 -15.03
CA LEU A 198 -23.04 -6.54 -15.69
C LEU A 198 -22.98 -8.05 -15.41
N MET A 199 -23.80 -8.58 -14.50
CA MET A 199 -23.73 -10.00 -14.11
C MET A 199 -23.76 -10.97 -15.30
N ASP A 200 -24.65 -10.74 -16.26
CA ASP A 200 -24.82 -11.63 -17.43
C ASP A 200 -23.76 -11.43 -18.52
N LYS A 201 -22.85 -10.46 -18.33
CA LYS A 201 -21.78 -10.13 -19.30
C LYS A 201 -20.39 -10.60 -18.85
N VAL A 202 -20.29 -11.20 -17.66
CA VAL A 202 -19.01 -11.69 -17.13
C VAL A 202 -18.68 -13.01 -17.81
N VAL A 203 -17.49 -13.07 -18.41
CA VAL A 203 -16.98 -14.27 -19.11
C VAL A 203 -15.77 -14.88 -18.42
N GLY A 204 -15.17 -14.17 -17.47
CA GLY A 204 -14.02 -14.65 -16.72
C GLY A 204 -13.79 -13.87 -15.44
N PHE A 205 -13.07 -14.51 -14.52
CA PHE A 205 -12.68 -13.95 -13.23
C PHE A 205 -11.18 -14.08 -13.06
N CYS A 206 -10.51 -12.98 -12.68
CA CYS A 206 -9.08 -12.97 -12.44
C CYS A 206 -8.74 -12.46 -11.05
N ALA A 207 -7.88 -13.19 -10.35
CA ALA A 207 -7.39 -12.85 -9.02
C ALA A 207 -6.05 -13.54 -8.72
N ASP A 208 -5.51 -13.33 -7.52
CA ASP A 208 -4.39 -14.14 -7.03
C ASP A 208 -4.77 -15.62 -6.87
N ASN A 209 -3.78 -16.51 -6.77
CA ASN A 209 -4.00 -17.96 -6.78
C ASN A 209 -4.40 -18.53 -5.40
N THR A 210 -4.92 -17.72 -4.49
CA THR A 210 -5.26 -18.16 -3.13
C THR A 210 -6.41 -19.16 -3.12
N ASN A 211 -6.45 -19.98 -2.05
CA ASN A 211 -7.56 -20.92 -1.83
C ASN A 211 -8.92 -20.19 -1.76
N THR A 212 -8.94 -18.98 -1.19
CA THR A 212 -10.11 -18.12 -1.11
C THR A 212 -10.67 -17.76 -2.49
N ASN A 213 -9.80 -17.54 -3.49
CA ASN A 213 -10.21 -17.14 -4.84
C ASN A 213 -10.51 -18.33 -5.75
N PHE A 214 -9.71 -19.40 -5.71
CA PHE A 214 -9.81 -20.51 -6.68
C PHE A 214 -9.95 -21.92 -6.09
N GLY A 215 -10.04 -22.07 -4.76
CA GLY A 215 -10.27 -23.39 -4.15
C GLY A 215 -9.09 -24.35 -4.26
N GLY A 216 -7.88 -23.82 -4.31
CA GLY A 216 -6.61 -24.56 -4.29
C GLY A 216 -6.10 -24.98 -5.66
N LYS A 217 -4.94 -25.64 -5.66
CA LYS A 217 -4.15 -26.00 -6.85
C LYS A 217 -4.94 -26.79 -7.89
N ALA A 218 -5.73 -27.75 -7.44
CA ALA A 218 -6.57 -28.58 -8.31
C ALA A 218 -7.91 -27.91 -8.69
N ARG A 219 -8.20 -26.71 -8.14
CA ARG A 219 -9.45 -25.97 -8.32
C ARG A 219 -10.73 -26.77 -8.06
N ARG A 220 -10.68 -27.66 -7.05
CA ARG A 220 -11.80 -28.54 -6.67
C ARG A 220 -12.60 -28.01 -5.48
N GLY A 221 -12.05 -27.08 -4.70
CA GLY A 221 -12.79 -26.47 -3.60
C GLY A 221 -14.01 -25.73 -4.14
N GLN A 222 -15.10 -25.69 -3.36
CA GLN A 222 -16.33 -24.96 -3.70
C GLN A 222 -16.51 -23.69 -2.86
N ASN A 223 -15.85 -23.59 -1.71
CA ASN A 223 -15.94 -22.40 -0.84
C ASN A 223 -14.96 -21.29 -1.27
N ASN A 224 -15.01 -20.87 -2.53
CA ASN A 224 -14.15 -19.82 -3.09
C ASN A 224 -14.93 -18.85 -3.98
N VAL A 225 -14.33 -17.70 -4.27
CA VAL A 225 -14.95 -16.62 -5.06
C VAL A 225 -15.29 -17.09 -6.47
N PHE A 226 -14.37 -17.77 -7.15
CA PHE A 226 -14.58 -18.23 -8.52
C PHE A 226 -15.80 -19.16 -8.63
N TYR A 227 -15.86 -20.20 -7.78
CA TYR A 227 -16.99 -21.14 -7.79
C TYR A 227 -18.33 -20.43 -7.51
N LYS A 228 -18.37 -19.55 -6.50
CA LYS A 228 -19.59 -18.79 -6.17
C LYS A 228 -20.03 -17.88 -7.32
N LEU A 229 -19.08 -17.23 -7.99
CA LEU A 229 -19.37 -16.36 -9.13
C LEU A 229 -19.83 -17.16 -10.34
N ASP A 230 -19.18 -18.29 -10.64
CA ASP A 230 -19.55 -19.18 -11.74
C ASP A 230 -20.98 -19.73 -11.59
N GLN A 231 -21.40 -20.04 -10.36
CA GLN A 231 -22.79 -20.44 -10.07
C GLN A 231 -23.80 -19.28 -10.16
N ALA A 232 -23.34 -18.03 -10.04
CA ALA A 232 -24.19 -16.84 -10.05
C ALA A 232 -24.30 -16.19 -11.45
N THR A 233 -23.54 -16.67 -12.43
CA THR A 233 -23.52 -16.16 -13.81
C THR A 233 -24.16 -17.17 -14.78
N PRO A 234 -24.78 -16.70 -15.89
CA PRO A 234 -25.41 -17.59 -16.87
C PRO A 234 -24.42 -18.39 -17.73
N CYS A 235 -23.14 -18.01 -17.72
CA CYS A 235 -22.08 -18.61 -18.53
C CYS A 235 -21.06 -19.34 -17.68
N SER A 236 -20.41 -20.36 -18.24
CA SER A 236 -19.26 -20.99 -17.60
C SER A 236 -18.07 -20.03 -17.64
N LEU A 237 -17.65 -19.55 -16.47
CA LEU A 237 -16.59 -18.57 -16.36
C LEU A 237 -15.22 -19.18 -16.64
N VAL A 238 -14.35 -18.37 -17.24
CA VAL A 238 -12.93 -18.65 -17.31
C VAL A 238 -12.24 -18.12 -16.05
N GLY A 239 -11.78 -19.02 -15.18
CA GLY A 239 -10.98 -18.65 -14.01
C GLY A 239 -9.52 -18.43 -14.39
N VAL A 240 -9.02 -17.19 -14.34
CA VAL A 240 -7.63 -16.86 -14.66
C VAL A 240 -6.87 -16.48 -13.39
N GLY A 241 -6.02 -17.38 -12.92
CA GLY A 241 -5.13 -17.08 -11.79
C GLY A 241 -4.04 -16.10 -12.20
N CYS A 242 -3.36 -15.45 -11.26
CA CYS A 242 -2.25 -14.56 -11.62
C CYS A 242 -1.03 -15.38 -12.11
N ALA A 243 -0.69 -15.27 -13.41
CA ALA A 243 0.46 -15.97 -13.98
C ALA A 243 1.80 -15.53 -13.38
N ALA A 244 1.97 -14.23 -13.12
CA ALA A 244 3.17 -13.70 -12.49
C ALA A 244 3.42 -14.34 -11.11
N HIS A 245 2.38 -14.48 -10.29
CA HIS A 245 2.47 -15.19 -9.01
C HIS A 245 2.78 -16.69 -9.18
N ILE A 246 2.27 -17.35 -10.21
CA ILE A 246 2.61 -18.76 -10.48
C ILE A 246 4.10 -18.90 -10.79
N VAL A 247 4.64 -18.05 -11.67
CA VAL A 247 6.06 -18.06 -12.06
C VAL A 247 6.96 -17.72 -10.87
N HIS A 248 6.57 -16.69 -10.10
CA HIS A 248 7.22 -16.29 -8.86
C HIS A 248 7.31 -17.45 -7.85
N ASN A 249 6.16 -18.05 -7.53
CA ASN A 249 6.11 -19.11 -6.51
C ASN A 249 6.83 -20.37 -6.96
N ALA A 250 6.92 -20.64 -8.27
CA ALA A 250 7.69 -21.76 -8.80
C ALA A 250 9.17 -21.64 -8.46
N VAL A 251 9.79 -20.48 -8.72
CA VAL A 251 11.21 -20.27 -8.41
C VAL A 251 11.47 -20.15 -6.92
N GLN A 252 10.56 -19.51 -6.16
CA GLN A 252 10.67 -19.42 -4.71
C GLN A 252 10.63 -20.81 -4.06
N SER A 253 9.61 -21.61 -4.40
CA SER A 253 9.46 -22.99 -3.88
C SER A 253 10.68 -23.86 -4.20
N ALA A 254 11.31 -23.66 -5.35
CA ALA A 254 12.52 -24.38 -5.72
C ALA A 254 13.76 -23.86 -4.98
N ALA A 255 13.89 -22.54 -4.82
CA ALA A 255 14.98 -21.92 -4.07
C ALA A 255 14.98 -22.35 -2.59
N ASP A 256 13.80 -22.53 -1.98
CA ASP A 256 13.64 -23.02 -0.60
C ASP A 256 14.18 -24.45 -0.40
N THR A 257 14.40 -25.21 -1.48
CA THR A 257 14.97 -26.58 -1.41
C THR A 257 16.51 -26.59 -1.44
N LEU A 258 17.14 -25.44 -1.65
CA LEU A 258 18.59 -25.32 -1.71
C LEU A 258 19.24 -25.50 -0.33
N PRO A 259 20.50 -25.98 -0.28
CA PRO A 259 21.19 -26.22 1.00
C PRO A 259 21.60 -24.94 1.73
N CYS A 260 21.48 -23.76 1.09
CA CYS A 260 21.77 -22.47 1.69
C CYS A 260 20.62 -21.48 1.47
N ASP A 261 20.31 -20.72 2.50
CA ASP A 261 19.23 -19.72 2.51
C ASP A 261 19.72 -18.41 1.86
N ILE A 262 19.61 -18.34 0.54
CA ILE A 262 20.06 -17.20 -0.27
C ILE A 262 19.28 -15.93 0.09
N GLU A 263 17.96 -16.03 0.29
CA GLU A 263 17.12 -14.86 0.58
C GLU A 263 17.55 -14.22 1.91
N ASN A 264 17.65 -15.02 2.97
CA ASN A 264 18.03 -14.53 4.29
C ASN A 264 19.47 -13.99 4.31
N PHE A 265 20.39 -14.61 3.55
CA PHE A 265 21.74 -14.08 3.39
C PHE A 265 21.71 -12.66 2.81
N VAL A 266 21.01 -12.45 1.69
CA VAL A 266 20.88 -11.13 1.05
C VAL A 266 20.19 -10.12 1.98
N VAL A 267 19.12 -10.52 2.67
CA VAL A 267 18.41 -9.67 3.63
C VAL A 267 19.32 -9.24 4.79
N LYS A 268 20.13 -10.16 5.33
CA LYS A 268 21.07 -9.84 6.42
C LYS A 268 22.18 -8.92 5.96
N VAL A 269 22.74 -9.14 4.78
CA VAL A 269 23.76 -8.25 4.20
C VAL A 269 23.18 -6.85 4.01
N PHE A 270 22.01 -6.73 3.39
CA PHE A 270 21.34 -5.43 3.22
C PHE A 270 21.06 -4.76 4.57
N GLY A 271 20.46 -5.49 5.52
CA GLY A 271 20.13 -4.96 6.85
C GLY A 271 21.34 -4.48 7.63
N TYR A 272 22.52 -5.08 7.44
CA TYR A 272 23.76 -4.62 8.06
C TYR A 272 24.10 -3.19 7.61
N PHE A 273 24.20 -2.97 6.30
CA PHE A 273 24.64 -1.68 5.76
C PHE A 273 23.55 -0.61 5.71
N HIS A 274 22.29 -0.99 5.49
CA HIS A 274 21.18 -0.04 5.34
C HIS A 274 20.92 0.80 6.60
N ILE A 275 21.21 0.23 7.78
CA ILE A 275 20.94 0.88 9.07
C ILE A 275 22.02 1.91 9.40
N TYR A 276 23.28 1.67 9.01
CA TYR A 276 24.43 2.45 9.46
C TYR A 276 25.22 3.02 8.28
N THR A 277 25.08 4.34 8.06
CA THR A 277 25.80 5.06 7.00
C THR A 277 27.31 4.93 7.12
N VAL A 278 27.84 4.91 8.36
CA VAL A 278 29.29 4.73 8.62
C VAL A 278 29.81 3.42 8.04
N GLN A 279 29.07 2.32 8.20
CA GLN A 279 29.47 1.01 7.65
C GLN A 279 29.44 1.00 6.12
N THR A 280 28.55 1.79 5.52
CA THR A 280 28.48 1.94 4.05
C THR A 280 29.68 2.73 3.52
N GLU A 281 30.13 3.78 4.22
CA GLU A 281 31.33 4.53 3.83
C GLU A 281 32.58 3.65 3.97
N GLU A 282 32.74 2.92 5.06
CA GLU A 282 33.85 1.97 5.22
C GLU A 282 33.88 0.93 4.10
N LEU A 283 32.73 0.39 3.69
CA LEU A 283 32.67 -0.57 2.58
C LEU A 283 33.22 0.00 1.27
N LYS A 284 33.11 1.32 1.03
CA LYS A 284 33.68 1.95 -0.17
C LYS A 284 35.20 1.90 -0.16
N ASP A 285 35.83 2.08 0.99
CA ASP A 285 37.29 1.94 1.12
C ASP A 285 37.74 0.52 0.73
N PHE A 286 36.96 -0.50 1.10
CA PHE A 286 37.20 -1.88 0.68
C PHE A 286 36.93 -2.12 -0.80
N CYS A 287 35.94 -1.43 -1.38
CA CYS A 287 35.66 -1.44 -2.81
C CYS A 287 36.86 -0.90 -3.60
N ASP A 288 37.40 0.25 -3.17
CA ASP A 288 38.59 0.86 -3.78
C ASP A 288 39.83 -0.04 -3.61
N PHE A 289 40.01 -0.63 -2.42
CA PHE A 289 41.13 -1.56 -2.14
C PHE A 289 41.14 -2.80 -3.05
N VAL A 290 39.98 -3.34 -3.40
CA VAL A 290 39.86 -4.53 -4.27
C VAL A 290 39.51 -4.19 -5.73
N GLU A 291 39.61 -2.91 -6.10
CA GLU A 291 39.34 -2.38 -7.46
C GLU A 291 37.94 -2.74 -8.00
N VAL A 292 36.93 -2.72 -7.13
CA VAL A 292 35.52 -2.94 -7.49
C VAL A 292 34.76 -1.63 -7.38
N GLU A 293 34.07 -1.22 -8.44
CA GLU A 293 33.21 -0.04 -8.39
C GLU A 293 32.04 -0.25 -7.41
N HIS A 294 31.98 0.60 -6.37
CA HIS A 294 30.91 0.57 -5.38
C HIS A 294 29.53 0.73 -6.02
N ALA A 295 28.55 0.01 -5.48
CA ALA A 295 27.16 0.11 -5.88
C ALA A 295 26.24 -0.13 -4.67
N THR A 296 25.24 0.74 -4.45
CA THR A 296 24.35 0.65 -3.27
C THR A 296 23.69 -0.73 -3.11
N LEU A 297 23.80 -1.37 -1.95
CA LEU A 297 23.12 -2.63 -1.68
C LEU A 297 21.59 -2.47 -1.79
N LEU A 298 20.92 -3.48 -2.36
CA LEU A 298 19.48 -3.45 -2.58
C LEU A 298 18.77 -4.37 -1.59
N GLY A 299 17.70 -3.87 -1.00
CA GLY A 299 16.82 -4.65 -0.14
C GLY A 299 15.85 -5.50 -0.95
N THR A 300 15.35 -6.56 -0.32
CA THR A 300 14.31 -7.41 -0.90
C THR A 300 13.01 -7.26 -0.12
N SER A 301 11.89 -7.44 -0.80
CA SER A 301 10.57 -7.55 -0.16
C SER A 301 10.07 -8.99 -0.28
N ARG A 302 9.53 -9.53 0.82
CA ARG A 302 8.91 -10.87 0.84
C ARG A 302 7.70 -10.97 -0.10
N THR A 303 7.05 -9.84 -0.38
CA THR A 303 5.87 -9.77 -1.27
C THR A 303 6.23 -9.55 -2.73
N ARG A 304 7.51 -9.27 -3.05
CA ARG A 304 7.99 -9.01 -4.41
C ARG A 304 9.35 -9.66 -4.62
N TRP A 305 9.41 -10.98 -4.78
CA TRP A 305 10.65 -11.74 -5.07
C TRP A 305 11.39 -11.26 -6.33
N LEU A 306 10.71 -10.52 -7.22
CA LEU A 306 11.35 -9.79 -8.31
C LEU A 306 12.52 -8.91 -7.84
N SER A 307 12.46 -8.41 -6.60
CA SER A 307 13.53 -7.62 -5.97
C SER A 307 14.76 -8.45 -5.58
N LEU A 308 14.62 -9.77 -5.40
CA LEU A 308 15.74 -10.65 -5.03
C LEU A 308 16.78 -10.74 -6.16
N GLY A 309 16.36 -10.80 -7.42
CA GLY A 309 17.30 -10.88 -8.55
C GLY A 309 18.32 -9.74 -8.57
N PRO A 310 17.87 -8.47 -8.63
CA PRO A 310 18.76 -7.31 -8.54
C PRO A 310 19.59 -7.25 -7.25
N ALA A 311 19.03 -7.70 -6.12
CA ALA A 311 19.76 -7.73 -4.85
C ALA A 311 20.88 -8.79 -4.85
N VAL A 312 20.62 -9.99 -5.37
CA VAL A 312 21.63 -11.04 -5.58
C VAL A 312 22.71 -10.55 -6.53
N GLU A 313 22.34 -9.93 -7.65
CA GLU A 313 23.28 -9.35 -8.62
C GLU A 313 24.19 -8.31 -7.94
N ARG A 314 23.62 -7.45 -7.08
CA ARG A 314 24.37 -6.45 -6.32
C ARG A 314 25.34 -7.07 -5.33
N VAL A 315 24.91 -8.09 -4.60
CA VAL A 315 25.77 -8.83 -3.66
C VAL A 315 26.89 -9.54 -4.41
N LEU A 316 26.62 -10.12 -5.58
CA LEU A 316 27.64 -10.74 -6.43
C LEU A 316 28.66 -9.72 -6.95
N LYS A 317 28.23 -8.51 -7.37
CA LYS A 317 29.14 -7.42 -7.76
C LYS A 317 30.08 -7.04 -6.62
N LEU A 318 29.53 -6.94 -5.41
CA LEU A 318 30.27 -6.55 -4.20
C LEU A 318 30.87 -7.74 -3.45
N TYR A 319 30.88 -8.95 -4.01
CA TYR A 319 31.27 -10.14 -3.25
C TYR A 319 32.72 -10.06 -2.71
N PRO A 320 33.74 -9.66 -3.51
CA PRO A 320 35.10 -9.49 -3.00
C PRO A 320 35.24 -8.43 -1.89
N PRO A 321 34.73 -7.18 -2.04
CA PRO A 321 34.85 -6.19 -0.97
C PRO A 321 34.03 -6.57 0.26
N LEU A 322 32.85 -7.20 0.12
CA LEU A 322 32.07 -7.70 1.25
C LEU A 322 32.86 -8.76 2.04
N GLN A 323 33.50 -9.71 1.35
CA GLN A 323 34.31 -10.73 2.00
C GLN A 323 35.49 -10.11 2.77
N SER A 324 36.21 -9.16 2.17
CA SER A 324 37.32 -8.46 2.81
C SER A 324 36.86 -7.62 4.01
N TYR A 325 35.77 -6.86 3.83
CA TYR A 325 35.16 -6.06 4.89
C TYR A 325 34.80 -6.93 6.09
N PHE A 326 33.97 -7.96 5.92
CA PHE A 326 33.50 -8.76 7.06
C PHE A 326 34.63 -9.56 7.74
N ARG A 327 35.72 -9.90 7.04
CA ARG A 327 36.91 -10.50 7.67
C ARG A 327 37.67 -9.53 8.58
N SER A 328 37.61 -8.22 8.27
CA SER A 328 38.28 -7.19 9.06
C SER A 328 37.51 -6.79 10.33
N GLN A 329 36.22 -7.15 10.42
CA GLN A 329 35.35 -6.71 11.51
C GLN A 329 35.44 -7.63 12.73
N ASP A 330 35.78 -7.07 13.90
CA ASP A 330 35.86 -7.82 15.17
C ASP A 330 34.54 -8.51 15.58
N LYS A 331 33.40 -7.93 15.19
CA LYS A 331 32.04 -8.41 15.54
C LYS A 331 31.18 -8.66 14.30
N ALA A 332 31.77 -9.24 13.26
CA ALA A 332 31.03 -9.64 12.07
C ALA A 332 29.91 -10.65 12.40
N PRO A 333 28.71 -10.55 11.80
CA PRO A 333 27.70 -11.58 11.94
C PRO A 333 28.21 -12.92 11.40
N ASN A 334 28.38 -13.91 12.28
CA ASN A 334 28.93 -15.24 11.93
C ASN A 334 28.23 -15.91 10.74
N THR A 335 26.91 -15.70 10.58
CA THR A 335 26.17 -16.27 9.45
C THR A 335 26.57 -15.66 8.10
N ILE A 336 26.90 -14.36 8.07
CA ILE A 336 27.37 -13.68 6.86
C ILE A 336 28.80 -14.12 6.55
N LEU A 337 29.68 -14.11 7.55
CA LEU A 337 31.09 -14.50 7.38
C LEU A 337 31.21 -15.94 6.86
N LYS A 338 30.55 -16.91 7.51
CA LYS A 338 30.57 -18.31 7.06
C LYS A 338 30.06 -18.49 5.63
N PHE A 339 29.04 -17.75 5.24
CA PHE A 339 28.49 -17.81 3.88
C PHE A 339 29.51 -17.25 2.87
N LEU A 340 30.10 -16.10 3.15
CA LEU A 340 31.08 -15.45 2.27
C LEU A 340 32.37 -16.27 2.11
N GLU A 341 32.72 -17.08 3.11
CA GLU A 341 33.91 -17.94 3.10
C GLU A 341 33.68 -19.32 2.48
N ASP A 342 32.42 -19.74 2.32
CA ASP A 342 32.05 -21.00 1.69
C ASP A 342 31.89 -20.84 0.17
N GLN A 343 32.84 -21.40 -0.58
CA GLN A 343 32.83 -21.36 -2.05
C GLN A 343 31.63 -22.11 -2.66
N VAL A 344 31.04 -23.08 -1.94
CA VAL A 344 29.80 -23.76 -2.36
C VAL A 344 28.61 -22.81 -2.21
N CYS A 345 28.58 -21.98 -1.16
CA CYS A 345 27.57 -20.92 -1.00
C CYS A 345 27.66 -19.88 -2.12
N GLU A 346 28.88 -19.46 -2.51
CA GLU A 346 29.08 -18.58 -3.67
C GLU A 346 28.56 -19.25 -4.96
N ALA A 347 28.84 -20.54 -5.15
CA ALA A 347 28.35 -21.30 -6.30
C ALA A 347 26.82 -21.36 -6.36
N TRP A 348 26.14 -21.53 -5.22
CA TRP A 348 24.68 -21.46 -5.14
C TRP A 348 24.12 -20.07 -5.42
N LEU A 349 24.81 -19.02 -4.97
CA LEU A 349 24.42 -17.63 -5.25
C LEU A 349 24.47 -17.32 -6.75
N TRP A 350 25.55 -17.74 -7.42
CA TRP A 350 25.66 -17.66 -8.89
C TRP A 350 24.63 -18.52 -9.62
N PHE A 351 24.36 -19.73 -9.13
CA PHE A 351 23.34 -20.60 -9.70
C PHE A 351 21.97 -19.93 -9.65
N ILE A 352 21.55 -19.43 -8.48
CA ILE A 352 20.27 -18.74 -8.31
C ILE A 352 20.19 -17.48 -9.15
N HIS A 353 21.24 -16.67 -9.22
CA HIS A 353 21.30 -15.51 -10.10
C HIS A 353 20.91 -15.87 -11.55
N ASN A 354 21.54 -16.91 -12.12
CA ASN A 354 21.26 -17.37 -13.49
C ASN A 354 19.82 -17.85 -13.71
N GLN A 355 19.16 -18.36 -12.66
CA GLN A 355 17.76 -18.75 -12.73
C GLN A 355 16.86 -17.51 -12.59
N LEU A 356 17.11 -16.65 -11.61
CA LEU A 356 16.32 -15.44 -11.36
C LEU A 356 16.28 -14.53 -12.59
N THR A 357 17.34 -14.43 -13.39
CA THR A 357 17.30 -13.67 -14.65
C THR A 357 16.19 -14.18 -15.58
N LEU A 358 16.13 -15.49 -15.82
CA LEU A 358 15.11 -16.11 -16.69
C LEU A 358 13.68 -15.88 -16.16
N PHE A 359 13.48 -16.07 -14.86
CA PHE A 359 12.16 -15.90 -14.23
C PHE A 359 11.73 -14.43 -14.19
N ASN A 360 12.62 -13.51 -13.82
CA ASN A 360 12.33 -12.08 -13.79
C ASN A 360 11.98 -11.54 -15.18
N ASP A 361 12.72 -11.95 -16.21
CA ASP A 361 12.42 -11.54 -17.60
C ASP A 361 11.07 -12.07 -18.06
N THR A 362 10.69 -13.27 -17.62
CA THR A 362 9.38 -13.86 -17.93
C THR A 362 8.26 -13.08 -17.24
N ILE A 363 8.40 -12.77 -15.95
CA ILE A 363 7.40 -12.02 -15.18
C ILE A 363 7.24 -10.60 -15.74
N LYS A 364 8.34 -9.89 -16.05
CA LYS A 364 8.30 -8.55 -16.65
C LYS A 364 7.49 -8.52 -17.95
N LYS A 365 7.57 -9.57 -18.77
CA LYS A 365 6.76 -9.69 -19.99
C LYS A 365 5.27 -9.88 -19.68
N MET A 366 4.95 -10.68 -18.67
CA MET A 366 3.56 -10.96 -18.24
C MET A 366 2.88 -9.74 -17.59
N GLU A 367 3.62 -8.87 -16.91
CA GLU A 367 3.08 -7.71 -16.19
C GLU A 367 2.87 -6.46 -17.07
N LYS A 368 3.22 -6.53 -18.36
CA LYS A 368 2.91 -5.47 -19.33
C LYS A 368 1.43 -5.12 -19.30
N GLU A 369 1.13 -3.82 -19.42
CA GLU A 369 -0.19 -3.28 -19.10
C GLU A 369 -1.35 -3.94 -19.85
N LYS A 370 -1.16 -4.23 -21.14
CA LYS A 370 -2.16 -4.79 -22.04
C LYS A 370 -2.04 -6.31 -22.21
N SER A 371 -1.13 -6.96 -21.48
CA SER A 371 -0.92 -8.41 -21.52
C SER A 371 -2.21 -9.18 -21.21
N SER A 372 -2.55 -10.15 -22.05
CA SER A 372 -3.74 -11.01 -21.91
C SER A 372 -3.39 -12.36 -21.28
N ALA A 373 -4.42 -13.15 -20.95
CA ALA A 373 -4.24 -14.51 -20.49
C ALA A 373 -3.55 -15.41 -21.54
N ILE A 374 -3.72 -15.11 -22.82
CA ILE A 374 -3.08 -15.80 -23.94
C ILE A 374 -1.56 -15.57 -23.92
N HIS A 375 -1.11 -14.32 -23.77
CA HIS A 375 0.31 -14.01 -23.61
C HIS A 375 0.91 -14.79 -22.43
N SER A 376 0.18 -14.86 -21.31
CA SER A 376 0.61 -15.60 -20.13
C SER A 376 0.73 -17.10 -20.39
N ALA A 377 -0.22 -17.70 -21.12
CA ALA A 377 -0.15 -19.11 -21.53
C ALA A 377 1.10 -19.42 -22.36
N LEU A 378 1.43 -18.55 -23.32
CA LEU A 378 2.61 -18.70 -24.16
C LEU A 378 3.91 -18.51 -23.36
N HIS A 379 3.97 -17.51 -22.47
CA HIS A 379 5.13 -17.29 -21.63
C HIS A 379 5.38 -18.43 -20.63
N ILE A 380 4.33 -18.99 -20.01
CA ILE A 380 4.46 -20.19 -19.15
C ILE A 380 5.01 -21.37 -19.96
N SER A 381 4.54 -21.56 -21.19
CA SER A 381 4.97 -22.67 -22.06
C SER A 381 6.43 -22.54 -22.47
N SER A 382 6.83 -21.35 -22.93
CA SER A 382 8.23 -21.05 -23.26
C SER A 382 9.15 -21.21 -22.05
N LEU A 383 8.69 -20.81 -20.85
CA LEU A 383 9.45 -21.01 -19.62
C LEU A 383 9.61 -22.51 -19.30
N LEU A 384 8.53 -23.29 -19.40
CA LEU A 384 8.57 -24.73 -19.19
C LEU A 384 9.56 -25.43 -20.14
N GLU A 385 9.51 -25.11 -21.44
CA GLU A 385 10.44 -25.64 -22.44
C GLU A 385 11.90 -25.32 -22.08
N LYS A 386 12.19 -24.06 -21.73
CA LYS A 386 13.54 -23.64 -21.32
C LYS A 386 14.02 -24.36 -20.06
N LEU A 387 13.13 -24.58 -19.08
CA LEU A 387 13.48 -25.29 -17.85
C LEU A 387 13.71 -26.78 -18.11
N MET A 388 12.91 -27.41 -18.96
CA MET A 388 13.11 -28.80 -19.38
C MET A 388 14.45 -28.97 -20.09
N GLU A 389 14.80 -28.06 -21.00
CA GLU A 389 16.10 -28.09 -21.69
C GLU A 389 17.26 -27.85 -20.72
N ARG A 390 17.15 -26.84 -19.85
CA ARG A 390 18.15 -26.58 -18.80
C ARG A 390 18.32 -27.78 -17.86
N LYS A 391 17.23 -28.49 -17.55
CA LYS A 391 17.25 -29.72 -16.76
C LYS A 391 17.98 -30.84 -17.48
N ALA A 392 17.65 -31.09 -18.74
CA ALA A 392 18.26 -32.13 -19.58
C ALA A 392 19.78 -31.89 -19.72
N ALA A 393 20.18 -30.63 -19.95
CA ALA A 393 21.58 -30.23 -20.06
C ALA A 393 22.30 -30.06 -18.71
N LEU A 394 21.59 -30.20 -17.59
CA LEU A 394 22.10 -29.91 -16.24
C LEU A 394 22.79 -28.55 -16.15
N PHE A 395 22.11 -27.52 -16.65
CA PHE A 395 22.66 -26.18 -16.80
C PHE A 395 22.88 -25.51 -15.43
N MET A 396 24.11 -25.05 -15.17
CA MET A 396 24.50 -24.34 -13.93
C MET A 396 25.21 -23.00 -14.17
N GLY A 397 25.64 -22.72 -15.40
CA GLY A 397 26.48 -21.57 -15.75
C GLY A 397 27.99 -21.85 -15.57
N LEU A 398 28.82 -21.13 -16.32
CA LEU A 398 30.28 -21.34 -16.35
C LEU A 398 30.95 -20.97 -15.03
N LYS A 399 30.55 -19.87 -14.39
CA LYS A 399 31.11 -19.43 -13.11
C LYS A 399 30.91 -20.47 -12.00
N VAL A 400 29.73 -21.09 -11.93
CA VAL A 400 29.44 -22.20 -11.00
C VAL A 400 30.36 -23.39 -11.29
N LYS A 401 30.51 -23.80 -12.55
CA LYS A 401 31.43 -24.89 -12.94
C LYS A 401 32.88 -24.57 -12.57
N SER A 402 33.31 -23.32 -12.73
CA SER A 402 34.64 -22.86 -12.37
C SER A 402 34.88 -22.87 -10.86
N LEU A 403 33.88 -22.52 -10.04
CA LEU A 403 34.00 -22.57 -8.58
C LEU A 403 34.07 -24.02 -8.08
N LEU A 404 33.39 -24.95 -8.76
CA LEU A 404 33.34 -26.36 -8.39
C LEU A 404 34.50 -27.20 -8.95
N SER A 405 35.38 -26.66 -9.79
CA SER A 405 36.42 -27.44 -10.49
C SER A 405 37.48 -28.05 -9.56
N GLY A 406 37.71 -27.42 -8.40
CA GLY A 406 38.63 -27.90 -7.36
C GLY A 406 38.00 -28.85 -6.33
N PHE A 407 36.70 -29.12 -6.43
CA PHE A 407 35.98 -29.91 -5.43
C PHE A 407 36.04 -31.42 -5.73
N PRO A 408 36.01 -32.29 -4.69
CA PRO A 408 35.91 -33.73 -4.89
C PRO A 408 34.67 -34.10 -5.68
N GLU A 409 34.79 -35.12 -6.55
CA GLU A 409 33.73 -35.54 -7.46
C GLU A 409 32.39 -35.82 -6.73
N HIS A 410 32.44 -36.44 -5.56
CA HIS A 410 31.24 -36.73 -4.76
C HIS A 410 30.47 -35.45 -4.36
N GLN A 411 31.16 -34.36 -4.01
CA GLN A 411 30.51 -33.10 -3.63
C GLN A 411 29.91 -32.41 -4.85
N VAL A 412 30.63 -32.45 -5.98
CA VAL A 412 30.12 -31.93 -7.26
C VAL A 412 28.86 -32.71 -7.69
N ASN A 413 28.84 -34.03 -7.51
CA ASN A 413 27.68 -34.86 -7.82
C ASN A 413 26.48 -34.58 -6.89
N VAL A 414 26.72 -34.28 -5.61
CA VAL A 414 25.67 -33.80 -4.69
C VAL A 414 25.10 -32.46 -5.16
N PHE A 415 25.95 -31.51 -5.56
CA PHE A 415 25.50 -30.22 -6.10
C PHE A 415 24.62 -30.41 -7.36
N LYS A 416 25.09 -31.24 -8.30
CA LYS A 416 24.34 -31.60 -9.52
C LYS A 416 22.98 -32.21 -9.22
N ALA A 417 22.90 -33.12 -8.24
CA ALA A 417 21.63 -33.73 -7.83
C ALA A 417 20.65 -32.69 -7.26
N ARG A 418 21.14 -31.71 -6.50
CA ARG A 418 20.34 -30.60 -5.99
C ARG A 418 19.85 -29.66 -7.11
N VAL A 419 20.68 -29.43 -8.13
CA VAL A 419 20.29 -28.69 -9.33
C VAL A 419 19.17 -29.41 -10.10
N GLN A 420 19.24 -30.74 -10.24
CA GLN A 420 18.13 -31.51 -10.83
C GLN A 420 16.83 -31.32 -10.05
N ASN A 421 16.88 -31.45 -8.72
CA ASN A 421 15.71 -31.27 -7.86
C ASN A 421 15.12 -29.84 -8.00
N PHE A 422 15.97 -28.81 -8.04
CA PHE A 422 15.53 -27.44 -8.28
C PHE A 422 14.69 -27.30 -9.56
N TYR A 423 15.17 -27.86 -10.67
CA TYR A 423 14.44 -27.82 -11.95
C TYR A 423 13.15 -28.64 -11.89
N ASP A 424 13.19 -29.83 -11.28
CA ASP A 424 12.01 -30.66 -11.06
C ASP A 424 10.93 -29.94 -10.27
N CYS A 425 11.31 -29.23 -9.21
CA CYS A 425 10.40 -28.43 -8.40
C CYS A 425 9.75 -27.31 -9.23
N CYS A 426 10.56 -26.54 -9.98
CA CYS A 426 10.04 -25.48 -10.86
C CYS A 426 9.06 -26.02 -11.91
N ILE A 427 9.45 -27.07 -12.64
CA ILE A 427 8.64 -27.66 -13.73
C ILE A 427 7.33 -28.22 -13.16
N SER A 428 7.41 -28.99 -12.08
CA SER A 428 6.24 -29.57 -11.42
C SER A 428 5.28 -28.50 -10.91
N TYR A 429 5.80 -27.41 -10.34
CA TYR A 429 4.98 -26.28 -9.88
C TYR A 429 4.25 -25.62 -11.05
N LEU A 430 4.98 -25.25 -12.11
CA LEU A 430 4.44 -24.59 -13.31
C LEU A 430 3.42 -25.47 -14.05
N GLN A 431 3.68 -26.77 -14.22
CA GLN A 431 2.75 -27.68 -14.89
C GLN A 431 1.42 -27.80 -14.18
N GLN A 432 1.45 -27.84 -12.84
CA GLN A 432 0.24 -28.04 -12.06
C GLN A 432 -0.56 -26.74 -11.88
N TRP A 433 0.11 -25.60 -11.64
CA TRP A 433 -0.59 -24.32 -11.46
C TRP A 433 -0.89 -23.61 -12.79
N GLY A 434 -0.11 -23.87 -13.84
CA GLY A 434 -0.30 -23.33 -15.18
C GLY A 434 -1.35 -24.08 -16.01
N SER A 435 -1.93 -25.18 -15.50
CA SER A 435 -2.94 -25.95 -16.22
C SER A 435 -4.12 -25.14 -16.76
N PRO A 436 -4.68 -24.14 -16.03
CA PRO A 436 -5.82 -23.36 -16.52
C PRO A 436 -5.50 -22.50 -17.75
N PHE A 437 -4.21 -22.23 -18.00
CA PHE A 437 -3.77 -21.48 -19.18
C PHE A 437 -3.63 -22.35 -20.43
N ARG A 438 -3.58 -23.68 -20.30
CA ARG A 438 -3.39 -24.58 -21.44
C ARG A 438 -4.52 -24.47 -22.45
N ASP A 439 -5.76 -24.40 -21.96
CA ASP A 439 -6.94 -24.33 -22.81
C ASP A 439 -7.02 -22.99 -23.57
N LEU A 440 -6.40 -21.93 -23.05
CA LEU A 440 -6.35 -20.61 -23.67
C LEU A 440 -5.37 -20.52 -24.84
N LYS A 441 -4.52 -21.53 -25.04
CA LYS A 441 -3.57 -21.55 -26.16
C LYS A 441 -4.25 -21.59 -27.51
N CYS A 442 -5.45 -22.17 -27.62
CA CYS A 442 -6.19 -22.19 -28.89
C CYS A 442 -6.44 -20.77 -29.43
N LEU A 443 -6.48 -19.77 -28.55
CA LEU A 443 -6.68 -18.35 -28.87
C LEU A 443 -5.37 -17.63 -29.26
N SER A 444 -4.23 -18.31 -29.42
CA SER A 444 -2.92 -17.69 -29.71
C SER A 444 -2.92 -16.85 -30.99
N TRP A 445 -3.67 -17.28 -32.01
CA TRP A 445 -3.79 -16.54 -33.27
C TRP A 445 -4.37 -15.13 -33.07
N THR A 446 -5.11 -14.88 -31.99
CA THR A 446 -5.64 -13.54 -31.66
C THR A 446 -4.55 -12.54 -31.29
N LEU A 447 -3.31 -12.98 -31.05
CA LEU A 447 -2.19 -12.07 -30.85
C LEU A 447 -1.71 -11.42 -32.16
N LEU A 448 -2.09 -12.00 -33.30
CA LEU A 448 -1.68 -11.56 -34.64
C LEU A 448 -0.16 -11.47 -34.79
N ASP A 449 0.59 -12.38 -34.14
CA ASP A 449 2.04 -12.53 -34.31
C ASP A 449 2.39 -13.21 -35.65
N HIS A 450 1.41 -13.89 -36.25
CA HIS A 450 1.41 -14.47 -37.59
C HIS A 450 0.02 -14.29 -38.23
N THR A 451 -0.07 -14.55 -39.54
CA THR A 451 -1.36 -14.60 -40.24
C THR A 451 -2.19 -15.77 -39.71
N PRO A 452 -3.43 -15.57 -39.23
CA PRO A 452 -4.20 -16.64 -38.60
C PRO A 452 -4.65 -17.67 -39.63
N GLU A 453 -4.59 -18.96 -39.26
CA GLU A 453 -5.13 -20.05 -40.08
C GLU A 453 -6.53 -20.49 -39.64
N TRP A 454 -7.30 -21.06 -40.57
CA TRP A 454 -8.70 -21.43 -40.27
C TRP A 454 -8.78 -22.47 -39.16
N ASP A 455 -7.91 -23.49 -39.17
CA ASP A 455 -7.88 -24.54 -38.14
C ASP A 455 -7.65 -23.97 -36.72
N GLU A 456 -6.87 -22.88 -36.61
CA GLU A 456 -6.65 -22.19 -35.33
C GLU A 456 -7.92 -21.46 -34.86
N VAL A 457 -8.61 -20.79 -35.79
CA VAL A 457 -9.85 -20.06 -35.51
C VAL A 457 -10.98 -21.03 -35.20
N GLU A 458 -11.11 -22.14 -35.93
CA GLU A 458 -12.10 -23.18 -35.70
C GLU A 458 -11.92 -23.86 -34.34
N SER A 459 -10.66 -24.12 -33.93
CA SER A 459 -10.33 -24.60 -32.59
C SER A 459 -10.79 -23.61 -31.50
N SER A 460 -10.56 -22.32 -31.72
CA SER A 460 -11.04 -21.26 -30.82
C SER A 460 -12.54 -21.12 -30.79
N LEU A 461 -13.21 -21.23 -31.94
CA LEU A 461 -14.67 -21.17 -32.03
C LEU A 461 -15.28 -22.28 -31.17
N ARG A 462 -14.80 -23.52 -31.29
CA ARG A 462 -15.24 -24.63 -30.45
C ARG A 462 -15.09 -24.32 -28.97
N TYR A 463 -13.92 -23.82 -28.55
CA TYR A 463 -13.68 -23.45 -27.16
C TYR A 463 -14.64 -22.34 -26.69
N VAL A 464 -14.76 -21.24 -27.43
CA VAL A 464 -15.58 -20.08 -27.05
C VAL A 464 -17.06 -20.44 -27.03
N SER A 465 -17.56 -21.24 -27.97
CA SER A 465 -18.96 -21.70 -27.98
C SER A 465 -19.30 -22.53 -26.75
N THR A 466 -18.35 -23.27 -26.15
CA THR A 466 -18.59 -23.94 -24.86
C THR A 466 -18.70 -22.97 -23.68
N LYS A 467 -18.09 -21.79 -23.78
CA LYS A 467 -18.07 -20.76 -22.73
C LYS A 467 -19.20 -19.75 -22.86
N LEU A 468 -19.63 -19.48 -24.09
CA LEU A 468 -20.66 -18.52 -24.43
C LEU A 468 -21.77 -19.16 -25.29
N PRO A 469 -22.51 -20.16 -24.77
CA PRO A 469 -23.53 -20.87 -25.55
C PRO A 469 -24.67 -19.96 -26.06
N GLN A 470 -24.86 -18.80 -25.44
CA GLN A 470 -25.85 -17.81 -25.84
C GLN A 470 -25.39 -16.87 -26.97
N THR A 471 -24.11 -16.92 -27.35
CA THR A 471 -23.58 -16.07 -28.43
C THR A 471 -23.68 -16.83 -29.74
N ASP A 472 -24.56 -16.36 -30.62
CA ASP A 472 -24.73 -16.93 -31.95
C ASP A 472 -23.62 -16.46 -32.89
N ILE A 473 -22.63 -17.32 -33.11
CA ILE A 473 -21.50 -17.11 -34.02
C ILE A 473 -21.71 -18.00 -35.25
N SER A 474 -21.93 -17.38 -36.42
CA SER A 474 -22.08 -18.10 -37.68
C SER A 474 -20.71 -18.54 -38.19
N GLU A 475 -20.48 -19.86 -38.25
CA GLU A 475 -19.22 -20.44 -38.74
C GLU A 475 -18.94 -20.05 -40.20
N THR A 476 -19.97 -20.07 -41.06
CA THR A 476 -19.85 -19.72 -42.47
C THR A 476 -19.45 -18.25 -42.65
N GLU A 477 -20.13 -17.33 -41.95
CA GLU A 477 -19.75 -15.91 -42.00
C GLU A 477 -18.37 -15.68 -41.38
N LEU A 478 -18.04 -16.38 -40.28
CA LEU A 478 -16.74 -16.28 -39.63
C LEU A 478 -15.61 -16.68 -40.59
N PHE A 479 -15.80 -17.70 -41.43
CA PHE A 479 -14.80 -18.10 -42.43
C PHE A 479 -14.48 -16.97 -43.42
N ASP A 480 -15.51 -16.29 -43.92
CA ASP A 480 -15.36 -15.15 -44.83
C ASP A 480 -14.70 -13.95 -44.12
N GLU A 481 -15.10 -13.68 -42.87
CA GLU A 481 -14.47 -12.64 -42.03
C GLU A 481 -12.98 -12.93 -41.78
N VAL A 482 -12.61 -14.19 -41.49
CA VAL A 482 -11.22 -14.63 -41.31
C VAL A 482 -10.42 -14.42 -42.59
N THR A 483 -11.00 -14.70 -43.77
CA THR A 483 -10.34 -14.44 -45.05
C THR A 483 -9.94 -12.97 -45.19
N SER A 484 -10.81 -12.05 -44.76
CA SER A 484 -10.52 -10.61 -44.74
C SER A 484 -9.40 -10.27 -43.73
N VAL A 485 -9.41 -10.90 -42.55
CA VAL A 485 -8.34 -10.76 -41.55
C VAL A 485 -7.00 -11.24 -42.08
N LYS A 486 -6.96 -12.38 -42.80
CA LYS A 486 -5.71 -12.92 -43.36
C LYS A 486 -5.08 -11.94 -44.33
N THR A 487 -5.87 -11.41 -45.27
CA THR A 487 -5.41 -10.41 -46.25
C THR A 487 -4.82 -9.20 -45.55
N TYR A 488 -5.57 -8.57 -44.63
CA TYR A 488 -5.12 -7.38 -43.93
C TYR A 488 -3.86 -7.62 -43.09
N THR A 489 -3.81 -8.76 -42.38
CA THR A 489 -2.67 -9.12 -41.53
C THR A 489 -1.42 -9.35 -42.37
N SER A 490 -1.54 -10.01 -43.53
CA SER A 490 -0.39 -10.28 -44.41
C SER A 490 0.31 -9.01 -44.91
N GLU A 491 -0.43 -7.93 -45.10
CA GLU A 491 0.11 -6.63 -45.53
C GLU A 491 0.71 -5.82 -44.37
N LYS A 492 0.22 -6.03 -43.14
CA LYS A 492 0.52 -5.18 -41.97
C LYS A 492 1.51 -5.78 -40.98
N LEU A 493 1.74 -7.09 -41.02
CA LEU A 493 2.47 -7.82 -39.99
C LEU A 493 3.89 -7.27 -39.78
N GLU A 494 4.64 -7.03 -40.85
CA GLU A 494 6.00 -6.49 -40.78
C GLU A 494 6.02 -5.09 -40.14
N GLN A 495 5.07 -4.23 -40.55
CA GLN A 495 4.92 -2.89 -39.98
C GLN A 495 4.66 -2.97 -38.48
N TRP A 496 3.68 -3.77 -38.05
CA TRP A 496 3.31 -3.91 -36.65
C TRP A 496 4.42 -4.50 -35.78
N ASN A 497 5.19 -5.43 -36.31
CA ASN A 497 6.33 -6.01 -35.61
C ASN A 497 7.46 -4.98 -35.45
N THR A 498 7.71 -4.18 -36.48
CA THR A 498 8.72 -3.10 -36.43
C THR A 498 8.33 -2.00 -35.44
N THR A 499 7.05 -1.63 -35.37
CA THR A 499 6.56 -0.60 -34.44
C THR A 499 6.22 -1.15 -33.05
N SER A 500 6.39 -2.45 -32.82
CA SER A 500 5.99 -3.12 -31.56
C SER A 500 4.52 -2.85 -31.17
N THR A 501 3.63 -2.76 -32.17
CA THR A 501 2.20 -2.50 -31.95
C THR A 501 1.58 -3.66 -31.19
N THR A 502 0.85 -3.34 -30.11
CA THR A 502 0.24 -4.35 -29.25
C THR A 502 -0.94 -5.05 -29.92
N ALA A 503 -1.24 -6.31 -29.54
CA ALA A 503 -2.29 -7.09 -30.19
C ALA A 503 -3.67 -6.38 -30.19
N ASP A 504 -4.04 -5.70 -29.10
CA ASP A 504 -5.29 -4.95 -29.04
C ASP A 504 -5.30 -3.72 -29.96
N GLU A 505 -4.16 -3.07 -30.16
CA GLU A 505 -4.01 -1.97 -31.12
C GLU A 505 -4.08 -2.47 -32.57
N ARG A 506 -3.48 -3.63 -32.87
CA ARG A 506 -3.59 -4.30 -34.18
C ARG A 506 -5.05 -4.56 -34.53
N TRP A 507 -5.81 -5.16 -33.62
CA TRP A 507 -7.25 -5.38 -33.81
C TRP A 507 -8.05 -4.09 -33.88
N ALA A 508 -7.77 -3.10 -33.04
CA ALA A 508 -8.48 -1.82 -33.09
C ALA A 508 -8.22 -1.05 -34.39
N GLU A 509 -7.00 -1.13 -34.94
CA GLU A 509 -6.67 -0.61 -36.29
C GLU A 509 -7.47 -1.34 -37.37
N MET A 510 -7.44 -2.67 -37.35
CA MET A 510 -8.13 -3.51 -38.33
C MET A 510 -9.65 -3.29 -38.30
N PHE A 511 -10.28 -3.27 -37.12
CA PHE A 511 -11.72 -3.04 -37.00
C PHE A 511 -12.13 -1.62 -37.41
N ARG A 512 -11.29 -0.61 -37.16
CA ARG A 512 -11.53 0.74 -37.70
C ARG A 512 -11.50 0.72 -39.23
N HIS A 513 -10.53 0.03 -39.82
CA HIS A 513 -10.46 -0.13 -41.27
C HIS A 513 -11.68 -0.89 -41.81
N PHE A 514 -12.03 -2.05 -41.26
CA PHE A 514 -13.18 -2.83 -41.69
C PHE A 514 -14.49 -2.05 -41.58
N LYS A 515 -14.67 -1.29 -40.51
CA LYS A 515 -15.84 -0.41 -40.36
C LYS A 515 -15.90 0.69 -41.44
N GLN A 516 -14.77 1.30 -41.78
CA GLN A 516 -14.71 2.33 -42.83
C GLN A 516 -14.93 1.73 -44.23
N SER A 517 -14.37 0.55 -44.47
CA SER A 517 -14.44 -0.19 -45.74
C SER A 517 -15.70 -1.04 -45.87
N HIS A 518 -16.61 -1.02 -44.89
CA HIS A 518 -17.85 -1.82 -44.86
C HIS A 518 -17.61 -3.34 -44.98
N VAL A 519 -16.47 -3.82 -44.49
CA VAL A 519 -16.15 -5.26 -44.39
C VAL A 519 -16.88 -5.84 -43.17
N PRO A 520 -17.57 -6.99 -43.28
CA PRO A 520 -18.17 -7.67 -42.12
C PRO A 520 -17.12 -8.15 -41.12
N PHE A 521 -17.42 -8.09 -39.82
CA PHE A 521 -16.51 -8.56 -38.76
C PHE A 521 -17.26 -8.94 -37.46
N LYS A 522 -18.55 -9.23 -37.55
CA LYS A 522 -19.41 -9.46 -36.37
C LYS A 522 -18.89 -10.66 -35.58
N ASN A 523 -18.67 -11.78 -36.26
CA ASN A 523 -18.35 -13.07 -35.67
C ASN A 523 -16.92 -13.09 -35.10
N ILE A 524 -15.95 -12.62 -35.87
CA ILE A 524 -14.55 -12.53 -35.46
C ILE A 524 -14.37 -11.57 -34.27
N SER A 525 -15.17 -10.50 -34.22
CA SER A 525 -15.11 -9.55 -33.11
C SER A 525 -15.53 -10.15 -31.78
N ALA A 526 -16.45 -11.12 -31.77
CA ALA A 526 -16.84 -11.83 -30.55
C ALA A 526 -15.68 -12.67 -30.01
N LEU A 527 -14.97 -13.40 -30.87
CA LEU A 527 -13.77 -14.17 -30.49
C LEU A 527 -12.66 -13.25 -29.95
N CYS A 528 -12.43 -12.11 -30.63
CA CYS A 528 -11.43 -11.14 -30.21
C CYS A 528 -11.78 -10.49 -28.87
N GLN A 529 -13.05 -10.10 -28.67
CA GLN A 529 -13.53 -9.53 -27.41
C GLN A 529 -13.35 -10.51 -26.25
N PHE A 530 -13.71 -11.78 -26.47
CA PHE A 530 -13.53 -12.84 -25.50
C PHE A 530 -12.05 -13.01 -25.14
N ALA A 531 -11.15 -13.14 -26.13
CA ALA A 531 -9.73 -13.33 -25.89
C ALA A 531 -9.08 -12.13 -25.16
N MET A 532 -9.39 -10.91 -25.58
CA MET A 532 -8.71 -9.70 -25.10
C MET A 532 -9.23 -9.19 -23.75
N CYS A 533 -10.45 -9.56 -23.36
CA CYS A 533 -10.99 -9.19 -22.06
C CYS A 533 -10.37 -9.98 -20.91
N LEU A 534 -9.78 -11.16 -21.16
CA LEU A 534 -9.16 -12.01 -20.14
C LEU A 534 -7.76 -11.48 -19.77
N PRO A 535 -7.56 -10.92 -18.56
CA PRO A 535 -6.23 -10.51 -18.11
C PRO A 535 -5.41 -11.74 -17.70
N GLY A 536 -4.10 -11.71 -17.96
CA GLY A 536 -3.21 -12.81 -17.57
C GLY A 536 -2.64 -12.71 -16.15
N THR A 537 -2.77 -11.54 -15.51
CA THR A 537 -2.23 -11.23 -14.19
C THR A 537 -3.16 -10.29 -13.43
N ASN A 538 -3.00 -10.22 -12.12
CA ASN A 538 -3.65 -9.20 -11.28
C ASN A 538 -2.90 -7.84 -11.32
N ALA A 539 -1.94 -7.66 -12.25
CA ALA A 539 -1.13 -6.44 -12.35
C ALA A 539 -1.94 -5.13 -12.45
N PRO A 540 -3.15 -5.08 -13.08
CA PRO A 540 -3.95 -3.86 -13.02
C PRO A 540 -4.39 -3.47 -11.61
N VAL A 541 -4.69 -4.44 -10.75
CA VAL A 541 -5.02 -4.21 -9.34
C VAL A 541 -3.79 -3.74 -8.56
N GLU A 542 -2.62 -4.35 -8.79
CA GLU A 542 -1.35 -3.93 -8.19
C GLU A 542 -0.98 -2.49 -8.57
N ARG A 543 -1.27 -2.07 -9.81
CA ARG A 543 -1.08 -0.68 -10.25
C ARG A 543 -2.00 0.29 -9.52
N ILE A 544 -3.24 -0.10 -9.24
CA ILE A 544 -4.17 0.71 -8.42
C ILE A 544 -3.62 0.86 -7.00
N PHE A 545 -3.15 -0.23 -6.38
CA PHE A 545 -2.51 -0.16 -5.05
C PHE A 545 -1.24 0.70 -5.06
N SER A 546 -0.44 0.67 -6.11
CA SER A 546 0.72 1.55 -6.27
C SER A 546 0.33 3.03 -6.35
N ILE A 547 -0.68 3.37 -7.17
CA ILE A 547 -1.23 4.73 -7.25
C ILE A 547 -1.78 5.16 -5.89
N MET A 548 -2.49 4.26 -5.20
CA MET A 548 -3.03 4.49 -3.87
C MET A 548 -1.92 4.81 -2.88
N ASN A 549 -0.89 3.97 -2.75
CA ASN A 549 0.21 4.19 -1.81
C ASN A 549 0.99 5.49 -2.08
N ASN A 550 1.06 5.93 -3.35
CA ASN A 550 1.67 7.22 -3.69
C ASN A 550 0.76 8.43 -3.36
N THR A 551 -0.55 8.22 -3.29
CA THR A 551 -1.56 9.27 -3.07
C THR A 551 -1.93 9.39 -1.59
N TRP A 552 -1.96 8.25 -0.91
CA TRP A 552 -2.29 8.03 0.50
C TRP A 552 -1.02 7.59 1.22
N THR A 553 -0.14 8.55 1.48
CA THR A 553 1.10 8.36 2.26
C THR A 553 0.86 8.73 3.72
N ASP A 554 1.74 8.25 4.61
CA ASP A 554 1.69 8.57 6.05
C ASP A 554 1.71 10.08 6.34
N GLU A 555 2.23 10.88 5.40
CA GLU A 555 2.32 12.34 5.48
C GLU A 555 1.04 13.05 4.97
N ARG A 556 0.21 12.35 4.18
CA ARG A 556 -1.05 12.80 3.55
C ARG A 556 -2.29 12.17 4.18
N ASN A 557 -2.21 11.73 5.43
CA ASN A 557 -3.22 10.97 6.19
C ASN A 557 -4.55 11.70 6.53
N CYS A 558 -5.05 12.63 5.71
CA CYS A 558 -6.31 13.36 6.00
C CYS A 558 -7.41 13.18 4.95
N MET A 559 -7.38 12.13 4.11
CA MET A 559 -8.43 11.89 3.11
C MET A 559 -9.35 10.76 3.57
N SER A 560 -10.66 11.01 3.55
CA SER A 560 -11.67 9.97 3.75
C SER A 560 -11.53 8.86 2.69
N LEU A 561 -12.00 7.66 3.01
CA LEU A 561 -12.04 6.55 2.05
C LEU A 561 -12.81 6.92 0.78
N ASP A 562 -13.90 7.67 0.90
CA ASP A 562 -14.71 8.11 -0.25
C ASP A 562 -13.93 9.08 -1.14
N THR A 563 -13.13 9.98 -0.54
CA THR A 563 -12.22 10.87 -1.29
C THR A 563 -11.13 10.07 -2.00
N LEU A 564 -10.51 9.11 -1.32
CA LEU A 564 -9.48 8.24 -1.90
C LEU A 564 -10.06 7.42 -3.07
N LYS A 565 -11.24 6.84 -2.89
CA LYS A 565 -11.99 6.12 -3.93
C LYS A 565 -12.26 7.02 -5.14
N ALA A 566 -12.78 8.23 -4.92
CA ALA A 566 -13.05 9.18 -6.00
C ALA A 566 -11.77 9.57 -6.77
N LEU A 567 -10.65 9.77 -6.06
CA LEU A 567 -9.36 10.07 -6.68
C LEU A 567 -8.85 8.90 -7.54
N LEU A 568 -8.88 7.68 -7.02
CA LEU A 568 -8.45 6.47 -7.74
C LEU A 568 -9.32 6.24 -8.97
N ILE A 569 -10.65 6.31 -8.83
CA ILE A 569 -11.59 6.19 -9.95
C ILE A 569 -11.30 7.25 -11.01
N THR A 570 -11.12 8.51 -10.62
CA THR A 570 -10.84 9.60 -11.57
C THR A 570 -9.55 9.33 -12.33
N ARG A 571 -8.46 8.99 -11.62
CA ARG A 571 -7.14 8.80 -12.22
C ARG A 571 -7.02 7.57 -13.11
N VAL A 572 -7.74 6.49 -12.78
CA VAL A 572 -7.71 5.22 -13.54
C VAL A 572 -8.79 5.18 -14.62
N ASN A 573 -9.94 5.82 -14.42
CA ASN A 573 -11.01 5.79 -15.41
C ASN A 573 -10.87 6.89 -16.48
N ILE A 574 -10.19 8.00 -16.17
CA ILE A 574 -9.98 9.11 -17.10
C ILE A 574 -8.50 9.16 -17.50
N HIS A 575 -8.21 8.84 -18.77
CA HIS A 575 -6.86 8.80 -19.36
C HIS A 575 -6.79 9.72 -20.57
N VAL A 576 -6.98 11.02 -20.32
CA VAL A 576 -6.88 12.07 -21.33
C VAL A 576 -6.09 13.23 -20.75
N SER A 577 -5.48 14.04 -21.61
CA SER A 577 -4.83 15.29 -21.21
C SER A 577 -5.85 16.28 -20.62
N CYS A 578 -5.37 17.28 -19.88
CA CYS A 578 -6.25 18.34 -19.36
C CYS A 578 -7.02 19.05 -20.48
N SER A 579 -6.40 19.25 -21.64
CA SER A 579 -7.02 19.86 -22.82
C SER A 579 -8.14 18.98 -23.39
N GLU A 580 -7.86 17.70 -23.61
CA GLU A 580 -8.87 16.73 -24.08
C GLU A 580 -9.99 16.53 -23.06
N PHE A 581 -9.69 16.56 -21.75
CA PHE A 581 -10.71 16.53 -20.71
C PHE A 581 -11.64 17.74 -20.82
N TYR A 582 -11.08 18.95 -20.93
CA TYR A 582 -11.84 20.18 -21.13
C TYR A 582 -12.73 20.11 -22.38
N GLU A 583 -12.17 19.69 -23.51
CA GLU A 583 -12.91 19.48 -24.77
C GLU A 583 -14.02 18.46 -24.61
N SER A 584 -13.80 17.37 -23.86
CA SER A 584 -14.79 16.33 -23.63
C SER A 584 -15.97 16.76 -22.75
N ILE A 585 -15.74 17.63 -21.76
CA ILE A 585 -16.79 18.09 -20.83
C ILE A 585 -17.53 19.33 -21.34
N THR A 586 -16.90 20.13 -22.21
CA THR A 586 -17.47 21.37 -22.78
C THR A 586 -18.84 21.16 -23.43
N PRO A 587 -19.06 20.16 -24.31
CA PRO A 587 -20.38 19.92 -24.88
C PRO A 587 -21.35 19.24 -23.89
N ASN A 588 -20.88 18.76 -22.74
CA ASN A 588 -21.71 18.03 -21.78
C ASN A 588 -22.39 18.97 -20.77
N HIS A 589 -23.40 19.70 -21.23
CA HIS A 589 -24.17 20.64 -20.40
C HIS A 589 -24.79 20.00 -19.16
N SER A 590 -25.14 18.71 -19.21
CA SER A 590 -25.71 18.00 -18.05
C SER A 590 -24.68 17.85 -16.92
N PHE A 591 -23.43 17.53 -17.27
CA PHE A 591 -22.32 17.44 -16.34
C PHE A 591 -21.99 18.82 -15.75
N LEU A 592 -21.88 19.85 -16.60
CA LEU A 592 -21.57 21.22 -16.16
C LEU A 592 -22.65 21.80 -15.23
N LYS A 593 -23.94 21.49 -15.47
CA LYS A 593 -25.03 21.85 -14.55
C LYS A 593 -24.88 21.21 -13.18
N LYS A 594 -24.46 19.93 -13.11
CA LYS A 594 -24.20 19.24 -11.84
C LYS A 594 -23.03 19.90 -11.09
N VAL A 595 -21.94 20.26 -11.78
CA VAL A 595 -20.81 21.00 -11.20
C VAL A 595 -21.26 22.35 -10.61
N HIS A 596 -22.16 23.07 -11.31
CA HIS A 596 -22.68 24.34 -10.83
C HIS A 596 -23.67 24.19 -9.65
N SER A 597 -24.39 23.08 -9.57
CA SER A 597 -25.42 22.81 -8.55
C SER A 597 -24.86 22.62 -7.12
N SER A 598 -25.76 22.42 -6.16
CA SER A 598 -25.42 22.08 -4.77
C SER A 598 -24.84 20.67 -4.61
N LEU A 599 -24.97 19.78 -5.60
CA LEU A 599 -24.46 18.39 -5.56
C LEU A 599 -22.94 18.26 -5.38
N LYS A 600 -22.18 19.36 -5.43
CA LYS A 600 -20.73 19.39 -5.17
C LYS A 600 -20.35 19.49 -3.68
N TYR A 601 -21.32 19.81 -2.84
CA TYR A 601 -21.22 19.85 -1.37
C TYR A 601 -22.02 18.70 -0.81
#